data_AF-A0A8S9H926-F1
#
_entry.id   AF-A0A8S9H926-F1
#
_cell.length_a   1.000
_cell.length_b   1.000
_cell.length_c   1.000
_cell.angle_alpha   90.00
_cell.angle_beta   90.00
_cell.angle_gamma   90.00
#
_symmetry.space_group_name_H-M   'P 1'
#
loop_
_entity.id
_entity.type
_entity.pdbx_description
1 polymer ?
#
loop_
_entity_poly.entity_id
_entity_poly.type
_entity_poly.pdbx_seq_one_letter_code
_entity_poly.pdbx_strand_id
1 'polypeptide(L)'
;MASSTISCNASDLIPLLSGGANATAAAAAAEFICSRFETVSGKFTDAGYAIDNTYLLFSAYLVFSMQLGFAMLCAGSVRAKNTMNIMLTNVIDAAAGGLFYYLFGFAFAYGAPSNGFIGKHFFGMSDFPKPTFDYPFFLYQWTFAIAAAGITSGSIAERTQFVAYLIYSSFLTGLVYPIVSHWFWSSDGWASPARSDNLLFQSGVIDFAGSGVVHMVGGIAGLWGALIEGPRIGRFEQRSKPLTLRGHSATLVVLGTFLLWFGWYGFNPGSFAIIFKSYGTSPGSSFYGQWSAVGRTAVTTTLAGCTAALTTLFGKRLIDGYWNVTDVCNGLLGGFAAITSGCSVVEPWAAVICGFIAAWVLMGFNKLADKLRFDDPLEAAQLHGGCGAWGIIFTGLFADKTYVWIPNPLPHIQRGNIKELKE
;
A
#
# COMPACT_ATOMS: atom_id res chain seq x y z
N MET A 1 -21.52 -0.56 0.05
CA MET A 1 -21.98 0.69 -0.62
C MET A 1 -23.46 0.92 -0.32
N ALA A 2 -23.79 1.57 0.79
CA ALA A 2 -25.10 2.18 0.94
C ALA A 2 -24.88 3.69 0.88
N SER A 3 -24.78 4.22 -0.35
CA SER A 3 -25.23 5.60 -0.55
C SER A 3 -26.66 5.60 -0.04
N SER A 4 -26.99 6.44 0.94
CA SER A 4 -28.38 6.69 1.28
C SER A 4 -29.03 7.18 -0.01
N THR A 5 -29.67 6.27 -0.74
CA THR A 5 -30.42 6.62 -1.93
C THR A 5 -31.40 7.68 -1.47
N ILE A 6 -31.33 8.84 -2.10
CA ILE A 6 -32.33 9.89 -1.89
C ILE A 6 -33.60 9.30 -2.49
N SER A 7 -34.35 8.55 -1.68
CA SER A 7 -35.55 7.85 -2.11
C SER A 7 -36.70 8.84 -2.07
N CYS A 8 -37.27 9.13 -3.22
CA CYS A 8 -38.51 9.89 -3.32
C CYS A 8 -39.68 8.90 -3.25
N ASN A 9 -40.63 9.16 -2.37
CA ASN A 9 -41.87 8.38 -2.31
C ASN A 9 -43.05 9.26 -2.69
N ALA A 10 -43.80 8.83 -3.71
CA ALA A 10 -44.93 9.60 -4.23
C ALA A 10 -46.01 9.82 -3.14
N SER A 11 -46.19 8.88 -2.21
CA SER A 11 -47.14 9.03 -1.09
C SER A 11 -46.87 10.23 -0.21
N ASP A 12 -45.60 10.63 -0.10
CA ASP A 12 -45.17 11.72 0.77
C ASP A 12 -45.39 13.09 0.10
N LEU A 13 -45.43 13.10 -1.24
CA LEU A 13 -45.65 14.29 -2.07
C LEU A 13 -47.13 14.56 -2.37
N ILE A 14 -47.95 13.51 -2.47
CA ILE A 14 -49.38 13.63 -2.80
C ILE A 14 -50.12 14.63 -1.89
N PRO A 15 -49.97 14.60 -0.54
CA PRO A 15 -50.64 15.56 0.34
C PRO A 15 -50.20 17.01 0.06
N LEU A 16 -48.92 17.23 -0.26
CA LEU A 16 -48.34 18.55 -0.54
C LEU A 16 -48.80 19.13 -1.88
N LEU A 17 -49.12 18.26 -2.85
CA LEU A 17 -49.57 18.64 -4.19
C LEU A 17 -51.09 18.73 -4.31
N SER A 18 -51.84 18.30 -3.30
CA SER A 18 -53.30 18.20 -3.31
C SER A 18 -54.06 19.53 -3.06
N GLY A 19 -53.36 20.63 -2.74
CA GLY A 19 -53.93 21.94 -2.35
C GLY A 19 -54.67 22.73 -3.45
N GLY A 20 -55.33 22.06 -4.39
CA GLY A 20 -56.11 22.68 -5.48
C GLY A 20 -56.32 21.79 -6.72
N ALA A 21 -55.66 20.63 -6.78
CA ALA A 21 -55.76 19.67 -7.89
C ALA A 21 -56.63 18.45 -7.51
N ASN A 22 -57.24 17.77 -8.50
CA ASN A 22 -57.89 16.49 -8.23
C ASN A 22 -56.84 15.42 -7.84
N ALA A 23 -57.25 14.40 -7.09
CA ALA A 23 -56.34 13.40 -6.52
C ALA A 23 -55.50 12.68 -7.60
N THR A 24 -56.05 12.48 -8.80
CA THR A 24 -55.36 11.84 -9.93
C THR A 24 -54.23 12.71 -10.49
N ALA A 25 -54.45 14.02 -10.61
CA ALA A 25 -53.46 14.97 -11.05
C ALA A 25 -52.32 15.14 -10.03
N ALA A 26 -52.65 15.15 -8.74
CA ALA A 26 -51.66 15.18 -7.66
C ALA A 26 -50.80 13.91 -7.63
N ALA A 27 -51.39 12.72 -7.82
CA ALA A 27 -50.67 11.46 -7.92
C ALA A 27 -49.72 11.41 -9.14
N ALA A 28 -50.22 11.79 -10.32
CA ALA A 28 -49.39 11.82 -11.53
C ALA A 28 -48.23 12.81 -11.41
N ALA A 29 -48.44 13.98 -10.79
CA ALA A 29 -47.39 14.94 -10.52
C ALA A 29 -46.35 14.40 -9.52
N ALA A 30 -46.78 13.74 -8.45
CA ALA A 30 -45.89 13.13 -7.45
C ALA A 30 -45.01 12.02 -8.07
N GLU A 31 -45.60 11.12 -8.85
CA GLU A 31 -44.89 10.07 -9.58
C GLU A 31 -43.88 10.65 -10.57
N PHE A 32 -44.28 11.64 -11.36
CA PHE A 32 -43.38 12.32 -12.29
C PHE A 32 -42.19 12.95 -11.55
N ILE A 33 -42.44 13.68 -10.46
CA ILE A 33 -41.38 14.31 -9.66
C ILE A 33 -40.43 13.25 -9.09
N CYS A 34 -40.95 12.18 -8.50
CA CYS A 34 -40.10 11.10 -7.98
C CYS A 34 -39.29 10.43 -9.07
N SER A 35 -39.85 10.17 -10.26
CA SER A 35 -39.09 9.61 -11.38
C SER A 35 -37.92 10.50 -11.81
N ARG A 36 -38.08 11.84 -11.73
CA ARG A 36 -36.99 12.79 -12.01
C ARG A 36 -35.93 12.77 -10.92
N PHE A 37 -36.32 12.72 -9.65
CA PHE A 37 -35.38 12.59 -8.54
C PHE A 37 -34.60 11.28 -8.59
N GLU A 38 -35.25 10.16 -8.88
CA GLU A 38 -34.59 8.86 -9.07
C GLU A 38 -33.61 8.89 -10.23
N THR A 39 -34.00 9.48 -11.37
CA THR A 39 -33.11 9.66 -12.52
C THR A 39 -31.86 10.47 -12.15
N VAL A 40 -32.03 11.57 -11.41
CA VAL A 40 -30.92 12.42 -10.96
C VAL A 40 -30.06 11.71 -9.93
N SER A 41 -30.66 11.02 -8.96
CA SER A 41 -29.96 10.20 -7.94
C SER A 41 -29.14 9.08 -8.60
N GLY A 42 -29.69 8.44 -9.64
CA GLY A 42 -28.97 7.46 -10.46
C GLY A 42 -27.72 8.07 -11.09
N LYS A 43 -27.86 9.23 -11.76
CA LYS A 43 -26.71 9.93 -12.36
C LYS A 43 -25.63 10.32 -11.36
N PHE A 44 -25.99 10.74 -10.14
CA PHE A 44 -25.01 11.02 -9.08
C PHE A 44 -24.32 9.77 -8.57
N THR A 45 -25.04 8.65 -8.49
CA THR A 45 -24.48 7.35 -8.11
C THR A 45 -23.47 6.88 -9.17
N ASP A 46 -23.84 6.95 -10.45
CA ASP A 46 -22.96 6.59 -11.57
C ASP A 46 -21.72 7.50 -11.62
N ALA A 47 -21.90 8.81 -11.39
CA ALA A 47 -20.78 9.75 -11.30
C ALA A 47 -19.84 9.43 -10.13
N GLY A 48 -20.39 9.06 -8.96
CA GLY A 48 -19.61 8.61 -7.81
C GLY A 48 -18.73 7.40 -8.16
N TYR A 49 -19.31 6.38 -8.80
CA TYR A 49 -18.56 5.21 -9.27
C TYR A 49 -17.48 5.57 -10.29
N ALA A 50 -17.77 6.47 -11.24
CA ALA A 50 -16.80 6.91 -12.22
C ALA A 50 -15.62 7.66 -11.57
N ILE A 51 -15.88 8.51 -10.58
CA ILE A 51 -14.86 9.23 -9.83
C ILE A 51 -13.98 8.27 -9.04
N ASP A 52 -14.59 7.35 -8.28
CA ASP A 52 -13.86 6.37 -7.47
C ASP A 52 -12.97 5.45 -8.33
N ASN A 53 -13.49 4.94 -9.46
CA ASN A 53 -12.72 4.10 -10.36
C ASN A 53 -11.60 4.88 -11.06
N THR A 54 -11.84 6.14 -11.45
CA THR A 54 -10.79 6.99 -12.04
C THR A 54 -9.68 7.25 -11.03
N TYR A 55 -10.03 7.53 -9.78
CA TYR A 55 -9.08 7.69 -8.69
C TYR A 55 -8.25 6.43 -8.43
N LEU A 56 -8.89 5.26 -8.39
CA LEU A 56 -8.22 3.98 -8.16
C LEU A 56 -7.31 3.60 -9.33
N LEU A 57 -7.75 3.77 -10.57
CA LEU A 57 -6.92 3.52 -11.76
C LEU A 57 -5.71 4.46 -11.81
N PHE A 58 -5.92 5.75 -11.55
CA PHE A 58 -4.81 6.71 -11.49
C PHE A 58 -3.81 6.34 -10.39
N SER A 59 -4.31 5.94 -9.22
CA SER A 59 -3.48 5.44 -8.12
C SER A 59 -2.70 4.19 -8.54
N ALA A 60 -3.32 3.25 -9.27
CA ALA A 60 -2.64 2.07 -9.80
C ALA A 60 -1.53 2.43 -10.79
N TYR A 61 -1.75 3.42 -11.67
CA TYR A 61 -0.73 3.88 -12.62
C TYR A 61 0.47 4.52 -11.90
N LEU A 62 0.21 5.28 -10.82
CA LEU A 62 1.26 5.82 -9.96
C LEU A 62 2.05 4.70 -9.28
N VAL A 63 1.38 3.69 -8.70
CA VAL A 63 2.09 2.55 -8.09
C VAL A 63 2.88 1.77 -9.13
N PHE A 64 2.31 1.51 -10.32
CA PHE A 64 3.06 0.87 -11.40
C PHE A 64 4.28 1.70 -11.85
N SER A 65 4.20 3.03 -11.76
CA SER A 65 5.36 3.89 -12.04
C SER A 65 6.54 3.66 -11.10
N MET A 66 6.29 3.10 -9.90
CA MET A 66 7.34 2.64 -8.99
C MET A 66 8.20 1.54 -9.60
N GLN A 67 7.67 0.75 -10.55
CA GLN A 67 8.47 -0.26 -11.27
C GLN A 67 9.59 0.39 -12.10
N LEU A 68 9.34 1.57 -12.68
CA LEU A 68 10.39 2.35 -13.33
C LEU A 68 11.39 2.86 -12.30
N GLY A 69 10.89 3.27 -11.13
CA GLY A 69 11.70 3.68 -9.99
C GLY A 69 12.66 2.58 -9.51
N PHE A 70 12.15 1.37 -9.28
CA PHE A 70 12.93 0.18 -8.93
C PHE A 70 13.95 -0.13 -10.02
N ALA A 71 13.54 -0.15 -11.30
CA ALA A 71 14.47 -0.45 -12.39
C ALA A 71 15.66 0.53 -12.41
N MET A 72 15.42 1.83 -12.26
CA MET A 72 16.49 2.84 -12.26
C MET A 72 17.32 2.78 -10.98
N LEU A 73 16.69 2.66 -9.81
CA LEU A 73 17.40 2.58 -8.53
C LEU A 73 18.29 1.34 -8.45
N CYS A 74 17.74 0.18 -8.84
CA CYS A 74 18.48 -1.08 -8.85
C CYS A 74 19.61 -1.06 -9.87
N ALA A 75 19.37 -0.56 -11.08
CA ALA A 75 20.42 -0.36 -12.07
C ALA A 75 21.56 0.48 -11.48
N GLY A 76 21.27 1.68 -10.96
CA GLY A 76 22.27 2.57 -10.39
C GLY A 76 23.06 1.99 -9.21
N SER A 77 22.42 1.13 -8.42
CA SER A 77 22.97 0.55 -7.19
C SER A 77 23.84 -0.69 -7.42
N VAL A 78 23.73 -1.36 -8.57
CA VAL A 78 24.58 -2.51 -8.92
C VAL A 78 25.80 -2.10 -9.74
N ARG A 79 26.80 -2.99 -9.79
CA ARG A 79 27.96 -2.86 -10.69
C ARG A 79 27.51 -2.88 -12.16
N ALA A 80 28.12 -2.05 -13.01
CA ALA A 80 27.70 -1.84 -14.41
C ALA A 80 27.53 -3.12 -15.23
N LYS A 81 28.38 -4.13 -14.99
CA LYS A 81 28.31 -5.44 -15.67
C LYS A 81 27.01 -6.21 -15.40
N ASN A 82 26.28 -5.87 -14.35
CA ASN A 82 25.06 -6.54 -13.90
C ASN A 82 23.78 -5.76 -14.24
N THR A 83 23.89 -4.57 -14.83
CA THR A 83 22.74 -3.68 -15.10
C THR A 83 21.70 -4.33 -16.01
N MET A 84 22.13 -5.05 -17.05
CA MET A 84 21.20 -5.75 -17.95
C MET A 84 20.38 -6.81 -17.23
N ASN A 85 21.00 -7.57 -16.32
CA ASN A 85 20.31 -8.63 -15.58
C ASN A 85 19.24 -8.05 -14.65
N ILE A 86 19.57 -7.00 -13.89
CA ILE A 86 18.61 -6.42 -12.93
C ILE A 86 17.47 -5.65 -13.61
N MET A 87 17.69 -5.09 -14.80
CA MET A 87 16.61 -4.50 -15.60
C MET A 87 15.69 -5.58 -16.16
N LEU A 88 16.25 -6.71 -16.63
CA LEU A 88 15.47 -7.83 -17.11
C LEU A 88 14.59 -8.43 -16.01
N THR A 89 15.12 -8.61 -14.79
CA THR A 89 14.31 -9.08 -13.65
C THR A 89 13.15 -8.15 -13.36
N ASN A 90 13.36 -6.82 -13.38
CA ASN A 90 12.28 -5.85 -13.17
C ASN A 90 11.16 -5.96 -14.22
N VAL A 91 11.48 -6.12 -15.50
CA VAL A 91 10.45 -6.28 -16.55
C VAL A 91 9.67 -7.59 -16.35
N ILE A 92 10.40 -8.66 -16.04
CA ILE A 92 9.82 -9.99 -15.87
C ILE A 92 9.00 -10.11 -14.59
N ASP A 93 9.37 -9.43 -13.50
CA ASP A 93 8.55 -9.34 -12.29
C ASP A 93 7.16 -8.77 -12.60
N ALA A 94 7.09 -7.73 -13.42
CA ALA A 94 5.81 -7.19 -13.87
C ALA A 94 5.05 -8.20 -14.74
N ALA A 95 5.70 -8.77 -15.78
CA ALA A 95 5.03 -9.64 -16.74
C ALA A 95 4.59 -10.99 -16.14
N ALA A 96 5.52 -11.72 -15.52
CA ALA A 96 5.24 -13.00 -14.87
C ALA A 96 4.37 -12.79 -13.62
N GLY A 97 4.66 -11.77 -12.81
CA GLY A 97 3.83 -11.44 -11.65
C GLY A 97 2.39 -11.12 -12.04
N GLY A 98 2.16 -10.48 -13.18
CA GLY A 98 0.82 -10.26 -13.74
C GLY A 98 0.06 -11.56 -13.99
N LEU A 99 0.70 -12.51 -14.68
CA LEU A 99 0.07 -13.80 -14.97
C LEU A 99 -0.17 -14.64 -13.70
N PHE A 100 0.80 -14.71 -12.79
CA PHE A 100 0.67 -15.51 -11.58
C PHE A 100 -0.30 -14.89 -10.56
N TYR A 101 -0.35 -13.55 -10.47
CA TYR A 101 -1.33 -12.86 -9.65
C TYR A 101 -2.74 -13.00 -10.24
N TYR A 102 -2.89 -12.93 -11.56
CA TYR A 102 -4.16 -13.21 -12.25
C TYR A 102 -4.66 -14.64 -12.01
N LEU A 103 -3.81 -15.65 -12.26
CA LEU A 103 -4.21 -17.05 -12.16
C LEU A 103 -4.50 -17.47 -10.71
N PHE A 104 -3.64 -17.07 -9.77
CA PHE A 104 -3.64 -17.59 -8.40
C PHE A 104 -3.68 -16.49 -7.34
N GLY A 105 -2.87 -15.45 -7.50
CA GLY A 105 -2.63 -14.50 -6.41
C GLY A 105 -3.87 -13.74 -5.97
N PHE A 106 -4.66 -13.21 -6.89
CA PHE A 106 -5.89 -12.51 -6.51
C PHE A 106 -6.87 -13.43 -5.77
N ALA A 107 -6.97 -14.69 -6.19
CA ALA A 107 -7.81 -15.69 -5.57
C ALA A 107 -7.39 -15.99 -4.12
N PHE A 108 -6.09 -16.15 -3.89
CA PHE A 108 -5.56 -16.38 -2.55
C PHE A 108 -5.65 -15.14 -1.65
N ALA A 109 -5.54 -13.93 -2.20
CA ALA A 109 -5.66 -12.68 -1.45
C ALA A 109 -7.12 -12.36 -1.07
N TYR A 110 -8.05 -12.41 -2.03
CA TYR A 110 -9.40 -11.84 -1.89
C TYR A 110 -10.55 -12.80 -2.23
N GLY A 111 -10.26 -14.07 -2.49
CA GLY A 111 -11.24 -15.09 -2.86
C GLY A 111 -12.21 -15.47 -1.75
N ALA A 112 -13.23 -14.65 -1.52
CA ALA A 112 -14.27 -14.84 -0.50
C ALA A 112 -15.54 -15.54 -1.05
N PRO A 113 -16.30 -16.26 -0.19
CA PRO A 113 -16.06 -16.51 1.24
C PRO A 113 -14.93 -17.50 1.48
N SER A 114 -14.14 -17.29 2.53
CA SER A 114 -12.93 -18.08 2.81
C SER A 114 -12.66 -18.30 4.30
N ASN A 115 -11.50 -18.85 4.65
CA ASN A 115 -11.05 -18.95 6.04
C ASN A 115 -10.05 -17.84 6.34
N GLY A 116 -9.64 -17.65 7.60
CA GLY A 116 -8.73 -16.55 7.92
C GLY A 116 -7.30 -16.67 7.40
N PHE A 117 -6.90 -17.80 6.83
CA PHE A 117 -5.53 -18.04 6.38
C PHE A 117 -5.32 -17.78 4.89
N ILE A 118 -6.27 -18.18 4.03
CA ILE A 118 -6.13 -18.07 2.57
C ILE A 118 -7.50 -18.02 1.87
N GLY A 119 -7.60 -17.20 0.82
CA GLY A 119 -8.74 -17.14 -0.10
C GLY A 119 -8.90 -18.41 -0.95
N LYS A 120 -10.11 -18.68 -1.44
CA LYS A 120 -10.47 -19.94 -2.11
C LYS A 120 -11.20 -19.79 -3.45
N HIS A 121 -11.52 -18.57 -3.86
CA HIS A 121 -12.36 -18.28 -5.04
C HIS A 121 -11.70 -17.26 -5.97
N PHE A 122 -12.23 -17.06 -7.17
CA PHE A 122 -11.77 -16.07 -8.17
C PHE A 122 -10.45 -16.41 -8.89
N PHE A 123 -10.09 -17.70 -8.99
CA PHE A 123 -8.96 -18.12 -9.83
C PHE A 123 -9.18 -17.68 -11.28
N GLY A 124 -8.14 -17.08 -11.89
CA GLY A 124 -8.23 -16.50 -13.24
C GLY A 124 -9.32 -15.43 -13.37
N MET A 125 -9.60 -14.68 -12.29
CA MET A 125 -10.70 -13.71 -12.22
C MET A 125 -12.07 -14.27 -12.63
N SER A 126 -12.33 -15.54 -12.31
CA SER A 126 -13.68 -16.11 -12.44
C SER A 126 -14.71 -15.29 -11.66
N ASP A 127 -15.90 -15.14 -12.24
CA ASP A 127 -17.01 -14.33 -11.71
C ASP A 127 -16.78 -12.81 -11.64
N PHE A 128 -15.95 -12.22 -12.52
CA PHE A 128 -15.77 -10.76 -12.65
C PHE A 128 -16.58 -10.15 -13.82
N PRO A 129 -16.99 -8.87 -13.73
CA PRO A 129 -16.80 -7.93 -12.61
C PRO A 129 -17.88 -8.11 -11.52
N LYS A 130 -17.55 -7.76 -10.26
CA LYS A 130 -18.52 -7.66 -9.16
C LYS A 130 -18.54 -6.25 -8.59
N PRO A 131 -19.68 -5.77 -8.05
CA PRO A 131 -19.72 -4.49 -7.35
C PRO A 131 -18.74 -4.39 -6.17
N THR A 132 -18.31 -5.54 -5.62
CA THR A 132 -17.33 -5.59 -4.53
C THR A 132 -15.87 -5.64 -5.01
N PHE A 133 -15.62 -6.24 -6.16
CA PHE A 133 -14.26 -6.37 -6.73
C PHE A 133 -14.37 -6.27 -8.25
N ASP A 134 -13.73 -5.25 -8.81
CA ASP A 134 -13.75 -4.95 -10.24
C ASP A 134 -12.31 -4.86 -10.78
N TYR A 135 -12.16 -4.77 -12.10
CA TYR A 135 -10.86 -4.71 -12.79
C TYR A 135 -9.91 -3.61 -12.27
N PRO A 136 -10.37 -2.41 -11.88
CA PRO A 136 -9.50 -1.41 -11.26
C PRO A 136 -8.86 -1.87 -9.95
N PHE A 137 -9.60 -2.62 -9.12
CA PHE A 137 -9.08 -3.16 -7.87
C PHE A 137 -8.08 -4.28 -8.11
N PHE A 138 -8.33 -5.16 -9.09
CA PHE A 138 -7.34 -6.15 -9.51
C PHE A 138 -6.02 -5.49 -9.93
N LEU A 139 -6.10 -4.49 -10.82
CA LEU A 139 -4.92 -3.78 -11.31
C LEU A 139 -4.16 -3.13 -10.15
N TYR A 140 -4.88 -2.44 -9.26
CA TYR A 140 -4.28 -1.81 -8.08
C TYR A 140 -3.53 -2.83 -7.22
N GLN A 141 -4.17 -3.95 -6.86
CA GLN A 141 -3.57 -4.96 -5.99
C GLN A 141 -2.39 -5.70 -6.64
N TRP A 142 -2.45 -5.93 -7.96
CA TRP A 142 -1.32 -6.48 -8.71
C TRP A 142 -0.08 -5.59 -8.60
N THR A 143 -0.24 -4.27 -8.66
CA THR A 143 0.92 -3.35 -8.56
C THR A 143 1.64 -3.43 -7.21
N PHE A 144 0.94 -3.80 -6.13
CA PHE A 144 1.54 -4.03 -4.81
C PHE A 144 2.28 -5.38 -4.75
N ALA A 145 1.70 -6.43 -5.36
CA ALA A 145 2.32 -7.74 -5.44
C ALA A 145 3.67 -7.70 -6.16
N ILE A 146 3.74 -6.98 -7.29
CA ILE A 146 5.01 -6.82 -8.03
C ILE A 146 6.00 -5.92 -7.29
N ALA A 147 5.54 -4.96 -6.49
CA ALA A 147 6.42 -4.16 -5.65
C ALA A 147 7.11 -5.05 -4.60
N ALA A 148 6.38 -5.97 -3.96
CA ALA A 148 6.96 -6.95 -3.03
C ALA A 148 8.01 -7.86 -3.69
N ALA A 149 7.76 -8.30 -4.93
CA ALA A 149 8.73 -9.06 -5.72
C ALA A 149 9.98 -8.22 -6.07
N GLY A 150 9.78 -6.99 -6.53
CA GLY A 150 10.86 -6.06 -6.89
C GLY A 150 11.80 -5.75 -5.73
N ILE A 151 11.29 -5.69 -4.49
CA ILE A 151 12.11 -5.54 -3.27
C ILE A 151 13.11 -6.70 -3.15
N THR A 152 12.63 -7.94 -3.32
CA THR A 152 13.49 -9.12 -3.19
C THR A 152 14.59 -9.14 -4.24
N SER A 153 14.29 -8.70 -5.46
CA SER A 153 15.26 -8.57 -6.56
C SER A 153 16.52 -7.80 -6.16
N GLY A 154 16.37 -6.75 -5.35
CA GLY A 154 17.46 -5.93 -4.86
C GLY A 154 18.40 -6.69 -3.96
N SER A 155 17.85 -7.44 -2.99
CA SER A 155 18.62 -8.20 -2.00
C SER A 155 19.50 -9.27 -2.61
N ILE A 156 19.06 -9.87 -3.72
CA ILE A 156 19.73 -11.01 -4.34
C ILE A 156 20.40 -10.66 -5.67
N ALA A 157 20.52 -9.36 -5.96
CA ALA A 157 21.15 -8.87 -7.18
C ALA A 157 22.61 -9.33 -7.32
N GLU A 158 23.06 -9.39 -8.58
CA GLU A 158 24.43 -9.73 -9.02
C GLU A 158 24.93 -11.17 -8.88
N ARG A 159 24.25 -12.05 -8.12
CA ARG A 159 24.69 -13.45 -7.97
C ARG A 159 23.65 -14.53 -8.25
N THR A 160 22.37 -14.18 -8.18
CA THR A 160 21.28 -15.14 -8.42
C THR A 160 21.16 -15.49 -9.90
N GLN A 161 20.99 -16.77 -10.19
CA GLN A 161 20.68 -17.24 -11.54
C GLN A 161 19.29 -16.76 -11.99
N PHE A 162 19.19 -16.26 -13.22
CA PHE A 162 17.96 -15.66 -13.74
C PHE A 162 16.74 -16.59 -13.71
N VAL A 163 16.91 -17.86 -14.06
CA VAL A 163 15.80 -18.83 -14.06
C VAL A 163 15.29 -19.11 -12.64
N ALA A 164 16.21 -19.25 -11.67
CA ALA A 164 15.85 -19.43 -10.27
C ALA A 164 15.08 -18.22 -9.75
N TYR A 165 15.54 -17.01 -10.12
CA TYR A 165 14.85 -15.76 -9.80
C TYR A 165 13.43 -15.70 -10.38
N LEU A 166 13.24 -16.07 -11.64
CA LEU A 166 11.93 -16.05 -12.29
C LEU A 166 10.92 -16.98 -11.59
N ILE A 167 11.35 -18.20 -11.25
CA ILE A 167 10.52 -19.14 -10.49
C ILE A 167 10.18 -18.54 -9.13
N TYR A 168 11.18 -18.02 -8.42
CA TYR A 168 11.01 -17.38 -7.13
C TYR A 168 9.99 -16.24 -7.17
N SER A 169 10.15 -15.30 -8.10
CA SER A 169 9.27 -14.14 -8.26
C SER A 169 7.83 -14.58 -8.54
N SER A 170 7.65 -15.56 -9.43
CA SER A 170 6.34 -16.12 -9.77
C SER A 170 5.63 -16.73 -8.56
N PHE A 171 6.35 -17.49 -7.73
CA PHE A 171 5.81 -18.06 -6.49
C PHE A 171 5.53 -16.99 -5.42
N LEU A 172 6.38 -15.97 -5.32
CA LEU A 172 6.17 -14.87 -4.40
C LEU A 172 4.87 -14.12 -4.75
N THR A 173 4.69 -13.74 -6.02
CA THR A 173 3.48 -13.03 -6.48
C THR A 173 2.24 -13.91 -6.55
N GLY A 174 2.39 -15.21 -6.84
CA GLY A 174 1.27 -16.13 -7.04
C GLY A 174 0.79 -16.85 -5.78
N LEU A 175 1.61 -16.91 -4.73
CA LEU A 175 1.32 -17.71 -3.54
C LEU A 175 1.67 -16.99 -2.22
N VAL A 176 2.95 -16.64 -2.00
CA VAL A 176 3.41 -16.18 -0.68
C VAL A 176 2.87 -14.80 -0.32
N TYR A 177 3.05 -13.79 -1.17
CA TYR A 177 2.54 -12.44 -0.93
C TYR A 177 1.00 -12.41 -0.82
N PRO A 178 0.25 -13.05 -1.73
CA PRO A 178 -1.21 -13.11 -1.63
C PRO A 178 -1.74 -13.66 -0.31
N ILE A 179 -1.09 -14.69 0.26
CA ILE A 179 -1.49 -15.26 1.54
C ILE A 179 -1.31 -14.23 2.67
N VAL A 180 -0.22 -13.46 2.67
CA VAL A 180 -0.01 -12.41 3.68
C VAL A 180 -0.97 -11.24 3.47
N SER A 181 -1.21 -10.86 2.22
CA SER A 181 -2.25 -9.87 1.86
C SER A 181 -3.63 -10.31 2.37
N HIS A 182 -3.97 -11.59 2.23
CA HIS A 182 -5.19 -12.15 2.78
C HIS A 182 -5.30 -11.96 4.29
N TRP A 183 -4.23 -12.26 5.04
CA TRP A 183 -4.23 -12.17 6.49
C TRP A 183 -4.62 -10.77 7.00
N PHE A 184 -4.17 -9.72 6.32
CA PHE A 184 -4.27 -8.33 6.80
C PHE A 184 -5.38 -7.54 6.09
N TRP A 185 -5.64 -7.79 4.81
CA TRP A 185 -6.52 -6.94 3.98
C TRP A 185 -7.80 -7.61 3.53
N SER A 186 -7.89 -8.94 3.59
CA SER A 186 -9.17 -9.62 3.35
C SER A 186 -10.12 -9.41 4.52
N SER A 187 -11.43 -9.37 4.26
CA SER A 187 -12.46 -9.36 5.31
C SER A 187 -12.48 -10.64 6.15
N ASP A 188 -11.94 -11.74 5.62
CA ASP A 188 -11.92 -13.03 6.30
C ASP A 188 -10.61 -13.25 7.08
N GLY A 189 -9.57 -12.47 6.75
CA GLY A 189 -8.19 -12.62 7.23
C GLY A 189 -8.07 -12.65 8.76
N TRP A 190 -7.23 -13.52 9.29
CA TRP A 190 -7.09 -13.72 10.75
C TRP A 190 -6.54 -12.51 11.50
N ALA A 191 -5.72 -11.68 10.85
CA ALA A 191 -5.15 -10.46 11.42
C ALA A 191 -5.92 -9.20 10.99
N SER A 192 -6.89 -9.35 10.08
CA SER A 192 -7.54 -8.22 9.43
C SER A 192 -8.37 -7.39 10.43
N PRO A 193 -8.23 -6.05 10.41
CA PRO A 193 -9.09 -5.16 11.19
C PRO A 193 -10.50 -5.05 10.56
N ALA A 194 -10.67 -5.51 9.31
CA ALA A 194 -11.98 -5.72 8.68
C ALA A 194 -12.70 -6.98 9.21
N ARG A 195 -11.94 -7.77 9.99
CA ARG A 195 -12.34 -8.82 10.90
C ARG A 195 -13.76 -8.67 11.39
N SER A 196 -14.67 -9.49 10.87
CA SER A 196 -15.98 -9.60 11.46
C SER A 196 -15.84 -10.13 12.91
N ASP A 197 -15.68 -11.41 13.09
CA ASP A 197 -15.62 -12.09 14.38
C ASP A 197 -14.17 -12.43 14.71
N ASN A 198 -13.84 -12.63 15.99
CA ASN A 198 -12.52 -13.13 16.40
C ASN A 198 -11.35 -12.22 15.97
N LEU A 199 -11.47 -10.90 16.19
CA LEU A 199 -10.39 -9.96 15.95
C LEU A 199 -9.15 -10.32 16.78
N LEU A 200 -7.98 -10.34 16.13
CA LEU A 200 -6.69 -10.49 16.81
C LEU A 200 -6.51 -9.35 17.82
N PHE A 201 -6.29 -9.70 19.09
CA PHE A 201 -6.21 -8.71 20.19
C PHE A 201 -7.40 -7.74 20.25
N GLN A 202 -8.59 -8.19 19.84
CA GLN A 202 -9.82 -7.37 19.80
C GLN A 202 -9.75 -6.14 18.87
N SER A 203 -8.74 -6.04 18.00
CA SER A 203 -8.56 -4.89 17.09
C SER A 203 -8.19 -5.29 15.66
N GLY A 204 -7.42 -6.36 15.47
CA GLY A 204 -6.73 -6.63 14.21
C GLY A 204 -5.47 -5.76 14.04
N VAL A 205 -4.77 -5.92 12.92
CA VAL A 205 -3.54 -5.24 12.58
C VAL A 205 -3.81 -4.13 11.58
N ILE A 206 -3.54 -2.88 11.95
CA ILE A 206 -3.64 -1.76 11.02
C ILE A 206 -2.35 -1.71 10.20
N ASP A 207 -2.46 -2.12 8.94
CA ASP A 207 -1.42 -1.95 7.93
C ASP A 207 -2.05 -1.33 6.69
N PHE A 208 -2.24 -0.01 6.71
CA PHE A 208 -3.11 0.67 5.75
C PHE A 208 -2.71 0.45 4.28
N ALA A 209 -1.42 0.59 3.99
CA ALA A 209 -0.90 0.44 2.63
C ALA A 209 0.21 -0.62 2.50
N GLY A 210 0.68 -1.27 3.59
CA GLY A 210 1.63 -2.40 3.48
C GLY A 210 3.06 -2.16 3.98
N SER A 211 3.27 -1.56 5.16
CA SER A 211 4.58 -1.70 5.84
C SER A 211 4.88 -3.16 6.14
N GLY A 212 3.87 -3.94 6.53
CA GLY A 212 3.98 -5.37 6.73
C GLY A 212 3.81 -6.14 5.42
N VAL A 213 2.61 -6.02 4.81
CA VAL A 213 2.19 -6.86 3.68
C VAL A 213 3.10 -6.73 2.46
N VAL A 214 3.67 -5.55 2.20
CA VAL A 214 4.55 -5.32 1.03
C VAL A 214 6.00 -5.24 1.48
N HIS A 215 6.32 -4.28 2.35
CA HIS A 215 7.72 -4.00 2.69
C HIS A 215 8.34 -5.10 3.56
N MET A 216 7.71 -5.52 4.66
CA MET A 216 8.27 -6.63 5.44
C MET A 216 8.27 -7.94 4.66
N VAL A 217 7.19 -8.28 3.94
CA VAL A 217 7.17 -9.51 3.13
C VAL A 217 8.32 -9.51 2.13
N GLY A 218 8.46 -8.47 1.31
CA GLY A 218 9.56 -8.34 0.35
C GLY A 218 10.94 -8.30 1.02
N GLY A 219 11.08 -7.61 2.15
CA GLY A 219 12.34 -7.49 2.87
C GLY A 219 12.78 -8.80 3.52
N ILE A 220 11.86 -9.59 4.09
CA ILE A 220 12.14 -10.90 4.70
C ILE A 220 12.39 -11.96 3.60
N ALA A 221 11.61 -11.90 2.52
CA ALA A 221 11.86 -12.65 1.29
C ALA A 221 13.28 -12.42 0.76
N GLY A 222 13.68 -11.15 0.63
CA GLY A 222 15.02 -10.72 0.24
C GLY A 222 16.12 -11.13 1.23
N LEU A 223 15.86 -11.03 2.53
CA LEU A 223 16.79 -11.48 3.59
C LEU A 223 17.12 -12.96 3.43
N TRP A 224 16.10 -13.82 3.33
CA TRP A 224 16.30 -15.26 3.16
C TRP A 224 16.99 -15.58 1.84
N GLY A 225 16.61 -14.92 0.74
CA GLY A 225 17.29 -15.07 -0.54
C GLY A 225 18.78 -14.73 -0.45
N ALA A 226 19.12 -13.60 0.19
CA ALA A 226 20.51 -13.16 0.34
C ALA A 226 21.33 -14.05 1.29
N LEU A 227 20.70 -14.66 2.29
CA LEU A 227 21.35 -15.66 3.17
C LEU A 227 21.63 -16.97 2.43
N ILE A 228 20.71 -17.44 1.59
CA ILE A 228 20.85 -18.68 0.81
C ILE A 228 21.92 -18.52 -0.28
N GLU A 229 21.87 -17.42 -1.03
CA GLU A 229 22.84 -17.11 -2.08
C GLU A 229 24.23 -16.78 -1.50
N GLY A 230 24.25 -16.28 -0.26
CA GLY A 230 25.44 -15.81 0.41
C GLY A 230 25.99 -14.50 -0.17
N PRO A 231 27.15 -14.05 0.35
CA PRO A 231 27.73 -12.77 -0.05
C PRO A 231 28.31 -12.75 -1.46
N ARG A 232 28.23 -11.58 -2.12
CA ARG A 232 28.90 -11.36 -3.42
C ARG A 232 30.41 -11.50 -3.25
N ILE A 233 31.03 -12.12 -4.27
CA ILE A 233 32.48 -12.20 -4.42
C ILE A 233 33.08 -10.78 -4.32
N GLY A 234 34.12 -10.64 -3.48
CA GLY A 234 34.78 -9.38 -3.14
C GLY A 234 34.23 -8.64 -1.92
N ARG A 235 32.99 -8.88 -1.45
CA ARG A 235 32.39 -8.10 -0.33
C ARG A 235 33.09 -8.34 1.01
N PHE A 236 33.40 -9.61 1.32
CA PHE A 236 33.96 -10.01 2.61
C PHE A 236 35.22 -10.89 2.48
N GLU A 237 35.95 -10.85 1.36
CA GLU A 237 37.13 -11.71 1.16
C GLU A 237 38.25 -11.44 2.17
N GLN A 238 38.44 -10.17 2.55
CA GLN A 238 39.39 -9.81 3.60
C GLN A 238 38.72 -9.96 4.97
N ARG A 239 39.29 -10.82 5.84
CA ARG A 239 38.75 -11.06 7.20
C ARG A 239 38.65 -9.78 8.05
N SER A 240 39.52 -8.80 7.79
CA SER A 240 39.66 -7.60 8.62
C SER A 240 38.64 -6.50 8.36
N LYS A 241 38.08 -6.38 7.14
CA LYS A 241 37.14 -5.29 6.81
C LYS A 241 36.21 -5.62 5.63
N PRO A 242 34.90 -5.40 5.75
CA PRO A 242 33.98 -5.40 4.61
C PRO A 242 34.38 -4.37 3.55
N LEU A 243 34.30 -4.76 2.27
CA LEU A 243 34.56 -3.88 1.13
C LEU A 243 33.24 -3.40 0.51
N THR A 244 33.04 -2.09 0.40
CA THR A 244 31.86 -1.53 -0.29
C THR A 244 31.92 -1.74 -1.79
N LEU A 245 31.02 -2.57 -2.31
CA LEU A 245 30.80 -2.76 -3.74
C LEU A 245 29.90 -1.64 -4.25
N ARG A 246 30.50 -0.58 -4.78
CA ARG A 246 29.78 0.61 -5.23
C ARG A 246 28.92 0.33 -6.47
N GLY A 247 27.71 0.87 -6.45
CA GLY A 247 26.86 1.00 -7.63
C GLY A 247 27.51 1.89 -8.69
N HIS A 248 27.08 1.72 -9.95
CA HIS A 248 27.72 2.37 -11.08
C HIS A 248 27.17 3.76 -11.42
N SER A 249 25.99 4.16 -10.92
CA SER A 249 25.39 5.46 -11.24
C SER A 249 24.51 6.03 -10.14
N ALA A 250 25.00 7.06 -9.45
CA ALA A 250 24.20 7.81 -8.48
C ALA A 250 23.02 8.57 -9.13
N THR A 251 23.16 9.00 -10.39
CA THR A 251 22.08 9.66 -11.13
C THR A 251 20.88 8.75 -11.31
N LEU A 252 21.11 7.47 -11.62
CA LEU A 252 20.03 6.48 -11.73
C LEU A 252 19.38 6.18 -10.38
N VAL A 253 20.17 6.13 -9.29
CA VAL A 253 19.64 6.01 -7.93
C VAL A 253 18.71 7.17 -7.59
N VAL A 254 19.14 8.41 -7.86
CA VAL A 254 18.34 9.61 -7.59
C VAL A 254 17.07 9.64 -8.44
N LEU A 255 17.16 9.36 -9.74
CA LEU A 255 16.01 9.28 -10.64
C LEU A 255 15.01 8.21 -10.16
N GLY A 256 15.52 7.03 -9.81
CA GLY A 256 14.70 5.95 -9.29
C GLY A 256 13.99 6.33 -7.99
N THR A 257 14.72 6.98 -7.07
CA THR A 257 14.17 7.47 -5.79
C THR A 257 13.01 8.44 -5.99
N PHE A 258 13.14 9.41 -6.91
CA PHE A 258 12.06 10.36 -7.19
C PHE A 258 10.85 9.72 -7.88
N LEU A 259 11.06 8.75 -8.77
CA LEU A 259 9.97 7.97 -9.36
C LEU A 259 9.25 7.11 -8.30
N LEU A 260 9.98 6.53 -7.36
CA LEU A 260 9.40 5.82 -6.21
C LEU A 260 8.59 6.78 -5.32
N TRP A 261 9.11 7.97 -5.01
CA TRP A 261 8.35 9.01 -4.29
C TRP A 261 7.05 9.32 -5.03
N PHE A 262 7.13 9.66 -6.32
CA PHE A 262 5.96 9.96 -7.14
C PHE A 262 4.91 8.84 -7.08
N GLY A 263 5.34 7.59 -7.23
CA GLY A 263 4.45 6.44 -7.14
C GLY A 263 3.88 6.19 -5.74
N TRP A 264 4.58 6.60 -4.68
CA TRP A 264 4.10 6.50 -3.29
C TRP A 264 2.82 7.29 -3.02
N TYR A 265 2.52 8.30 -3.84
CA TYR A 265 1.23 9.01 -3.78
C TYR A 265 0.05 8.18 -4.31
N GLY A 266 0.31 7.21 -5.19
CA GLY A 266 -0.67 6.16 -5.52
C GLY A 266 -0.69 5.03 -4.50
N PHE A 267 0.45 4.77 -3.86
CA PHE A 267 0.60 3.67 -2.90
C PHE A 267 -0.12 3.97 -1.58
N ASN A 268 0.26 5.07 -0.91
CA ASN A 268 -0.29 5.41 0.40
C ASN A 268 -1.68 6.06 0.26
N PRO A 269 -1.85 7.27 -0.29
CA PRO A 269 -3.18 7.86 -0.48
C PRO A 269 -4.15 6.94 -1.24
N GLY A 270 -3.71 6.30 -2.33
CA GLY A 270 -4.57 5.43 -3.13
C GLY A 270 -5.15 4.22 -2.39
N SER A 271 -4.56 3.83 -1.25
CA SER A 271 -5.02 2.66 -0.46
C SER A 271 -6.38 2.89 0.20
N PHE A 272 -6.92 4.11 0.14
CA PHE A 272 -8.31 4.39 0.42
C PHE A 272 -9.30 3.72 -0.55
N ALA A 273 -8.85 3.34 -1.75
CA ALA A 273 -9.58 2.72 -2.86
C ALA A 273 -10.73 3.54 -3.48
N ILE A 274 -11.38 4.38 -2.68
CA ILE A 274 -12.43 5.33 -3.07
C ILE A 274 -12.06 6.72 -2.55
N ILE A 275 -12.57 7.76 -3.21
CA ILE A 275 -12.34 9.16 -2.81
C ILE A 275 -13.66 9.92 -2.60
N PHE A 276 -14.72 9.53 -3.32
CA PHE A 276 -16.01 10.19 -3.29
C PHE A 276 -16.87 9.68 -2.13
N LYS A 277 -16.44 10.02 -0.91
CA LYS A 277 -17.19 9.71 0.31
C LYS A 277 -17.22 10.92 1.25
N SER A 278 -18.41 11.46 1.49
CA SER A 278 -18.62 12.49 2.51
C SER A 278 -18.68 11.87 3.90
N TYR A 279 -18.13 12.57 4.89
CA TYR A 279 -18.24 12.23 6.30
C TYR A 279 -19.35 13.02 7.02
N GLY A 280 -20.13 13.81 6.26
CA GLY A 280 -21.10 14.76 6.80
C GLY A 280 -20.46 16.05 7.33
N THR A 281 -21.28 17.07 7.53
CA THR A 281 -20.85 18.37 8.08
C THR A 281 -21.27 18.47 9.54
N SER A 282 -20.44 17.97 10.45
CA SER A 282 -20.56 18.32 11.87
C SER A 282 -19.90 19.69 12.09
N PRO A 283 -20.59 20.68 12.69
CA PRO A 283 -19.98 21.97 13.02
C PRO A 283 -18.69 21.76 13.82
N GLY A 284 -17.56 22.30 13.31
CA GLY A 284 -16.25 22.13 13.92
C GLY A 284 -15.40 20.95 13.40
N SER A 285 -15.90 20.12 12.49
CA SER A 285 -15.08 19.06 11.87
C SER A 285 -14.11 19.65 10.84
N SER A 286 -12.81 19.45 11.04
CA SER A 286 -11.77 19.80 10.05
C SER A 286 -11.70 18.81 8.88
N PHE A 287 -12.31 17.62 9.01
CA PHE A 287 -12.39 16.60 7.97
C PHE A 287 -13.83 16.49 7.46
N TYR A 288 -14.03 16.75 6.17
CA TYR A 288 -15.37 16.86 5.56
C TYR A 288 -15.63 15.81 4.47
N GLY A 289 -14.65 14.93 4.24
CA GLY A 289 -14.79 13.74 3.40
C GLY A 289 -13.50 12.97 3.27
N GLN A 290 -13.55 11.85 2.56
CA GLN A 290 -12.42 10.96 2.33
C GLN A 290 -11.31 11.66 1.55
N TRP A 291 -11.63 12.61 0.68
CA TRP A 291 -10.64 13.48 0.03
C TRP A 291 -9.76 14.26 1.04
N SER A 292 -10.28 14.66 2.20
CA SER A 292 -9.47 15.29 3.25
C SER A 292 -8.51 14.29 3.90
N ALA A 293 -8.94 13.04 4.10
CA ALA A 293 -8.11 11.97 4.66
C ALA A 293 -7.02 11.51 3.67
N VAL A 294 -7.36 11.41 2.38
CA VAL A 294 -6.42 11.18 1.27
C VAL A 294 -5.36 12.27 1.25
N GLY A 295 -5.76 13.55 1.35
CA GLY A 295 -4.84 14.69 1.43
C GLY A 295 -3.91 14.62 2.65
N ARG A 296 -4.44 14.33 3.85
CA ARG A 296 -3.61 14.13 5.05
C ARG A 296 -2.61 12.99 4.87
N THR A 297 -3.03 11.89 4.25
CA THR A 297 -2.19 10.72 3.99
C THR A 297 -1.03 11.04 3.06
N ALA A 298 -1.24 11.91 2.07
CA ALA A 298 -0.15 12.42 1.24
C ALA A 298 0.84 13.28 2.06
N VAL A 299 0.34 14.12 2.97
CA VAL A 299 1.17 14.94 3.86
C VAL A 299 1.99 14.09 4.82
N THR A 300 1.39 13.12 5.52
CA THR A 300 2.10 12.21 6.44
C THR A 300 3.17 11.42 5.69
N THR A 301 2.86 10.94 4.48
CA THR A 301 3.82 10.24 3.61
C THR A 301 5.04 11.13 3.32
N THR A 302 4.81 12.35 2.84
CA THR A 302 5.88 13.32 2.54
C THR A 302 6.72 13.66 3.76
N LEU A 303 6.08 13.95 4.90
CA LEU A 303 6.81 14.34 6.12
C LEU A 303 7.70 13.22 6.65
N ALA A 304 7.24 11.97 6.60
CA ALA A 304 8.04 10.83 7.02
C ALA A 304 9.26 10.62 6.11
N GLY A 305 9.08 10.64 4.79
CA GLY A 305 10.20 10.52 3.84
C GLY A 305 11.22 11.66 3.97
N CYS A 306 10.75 12.91 4.04
CA CYS A 306 11.60 14.08 4.25
C CYS A 306 12.40 14.00 5.55
N THR A 307 11.75 13.62 6.65
CA THR A 307 12.41 13.54 7.95
C THR A 307 13.44 12.41 7.97
N ALA A 308 13.13 11.26 7.36
CA ALA A 308 14.08 10.17 7.24
C ALA A 308 15.29 10.55 6.37
N ALA A 309 15.07 11.25 5.25
CA ALA A 309 16.13 11.75 4.38
C ALA A 309 17.11 12.68 5.14
N LEU A 310 16.57 13.67 5.85
CA LEU A 310 17.38 14.61 6.64
C LEU A 310 18.09 13.93 7.80
N THR A 311 17.40 13.02 8.50
CA THR A 311 18.00 12.26 9.61
C THR A 311 19.14 11.40 9.11
N THR A 312 18.99 10.73 7.98
CA THR A 312 20.08 9.94 7.37
C THR A 312 21.21 10.85 6.89
N LEU A 313 20.92 11.98 6.24
CA LEU A 313 21.92 12.95 5.78
C LEU A 313 22.84 13.39 6.93
N PHE A 314 22.25 13.90 8.02
CA PHE A 314 23.01 14.39 9.16
C PHE A 314 23.59 13.27 10.01
N GLY A 315 22.85 12.17 10.23
CA GLY A 315 23.32 11.02 10.98
C GLY A 315 24.55 10.37 10.33
N LYS A 316 24.50 10.12 9.01
CA LYS A 316 25.64 9.61 8.25
C LYS A 316 26.80 10.59 8.20
N ARG A 317 26.55 11.89 8.09
CA ARG A 317 27.62 12.89 8.19
C ARG A 317 28.38 12.81 9.51
N LEU A 318 27.67 12.60 10.62
CA LEU A 318 28.28 12.49 11.95
C LEU A 318 29.04 11.17 12.12
N ILE A 319 28.57 10.07 11.51
CA ILE A 319 29.17 8.73 11.65
C ILE A 319 30.34 8.54 10.67
N ASP A 320 30.15 8.90 9.40
CA ASP A 320 31.08 8.59 8.30
C ASP A 320 31.97 9.78 7.92
N GLY A 321 31.60 11.01 8.31
CA GLY A 321 32.40 12.22 8.08
C GLY A 321 32.29 12.84 6.68
N TYR A 322 31.42 12.32 5.80
CA TYR A 322 31.14 12.85 4.46
C TYR A 322 29.66 12.76 4.10
N TRP A 323 29.24 13.47 3.04
CA TRP A 323 27.87 13.46 2.54
C TRP A 323 27.74 12.43 1.41
N ASN A 324 26.69 11.62 1.42
CA ASN A 324 26.46 10.58 0.42
C ASN A 324 25.00 10.59 -0.02
N VAL A 325 24.78 10.84 -1.31
CA VAL A 325 23.43 10.92 -1.89
C VAL A 325 22.69 9.58 -1.86
N THR A 326 23.38 8.45 -2.04
CA THR A 326 22.74 7.12 -2.02
C THR A 326 22.23 6.78 -0.63
N ASP A 327 22.97 7.12 0.43
CA ASP A 327 22.51 6.95 1.81
C ASP A 327 21.23 7.76 2.06
N VAL A 328 21.19 9.02 1.60
CA VAL A 328 20.01 9.88 1.73
C VAL A 328 18.80 9.32 0.99
N CYS A 329 19.00 8.84 -0.24
CA CYS A 329 17.97 8.17 -1.02
C CYS A 329 17.40 6.94 -0.29
N ASN A 330 18.26 6.05 0.23
CA ASN A 330 17.80 4.89 1.00
C ASN A 330 17.09 5.29 2.30
N GLY A 331 17.59 6.31 3.00
CA GLY A 331 16.94 6.87 4.19
C GLY A 331 15.53 7.38 3.90
N LEU A 332 15.39 8.18 2.84
CA LEU A 332 14.11 8.71 2.37
C LEU A 332 13.10 7.58 2.09
N LEU A 333 13.52 6.56 1.33
CA LEU A 333 12.68 5.41 0.99
C LEU A 333 12.33 4.56 2.22
N GLY A 334 13.25 4.46 3.19
CA GLY A 334 12.99 3.83 4.49
C GLY A 334 11.90 4.55 5.29
N GLY A 335 11.89 5.89 5.26
CA GLY A 335 10.83 6.69 5.86
C GLY A 335 9.47 6.45 5.21
N PHE A 336 9.43 6.35 3.88
CA PHE A 336 8.20 6.00 3.18
C PHE A 336 7.72 4.59 3.52
N ALA A 337 8.62 3.58 3.52
CA ALA A 337 8.26 2.22 3.87
C ALA A 337 7.70 2.08 5.31
N ALA A 338 8.24 2.86 6.25
CA ALA A 338 7.77 2.86 7.64
C ALA A 338 6.39 3.51 7.80
N ILE A 339 6.12 4.66 7.18
CA ILE A 339 4.85 5.36 7.37
C ILE A 339 3.68 4.66 6.66
N THR A 340 3.94 3.80 5.67
CA THR A 340 2.95 3.09 4.85
C THR A 340 1.80 2.45 5.68
N SER A 341 2.09 1.77 6.79
CA SER A 341 1.07 1.15 7.66
C SER A 341 0.18 2.15 8.39
N GLY A 342 0.75 3.28 8.82
CA GLY A 342 0.08 4.25 9.70
C GLY A 342 -0.36 5.54 9.00
N CYS A 343 -0.02 5.72 7.72
CA CYS A 343 -0.12 7.00 7.02
C CYS A 343 -1.52 7.62 7.02
N SER A 344 -2.58 6.81 7.08
CA SER A 344 -3.97 7.28 7.15
C SER A 344 -4.50 7.46 8.57
N VAL A 345 -3.84 6.92 9.59
CA VAL A 345 -4.34 6.86 10.98
C VAL A 345 -3.51 7.66 11.98
N VAL A 346 -2.49 8.39 11.53
CA VAL A 346 -1.66 9.24 12.40
C VAL A 346 -1.74 10.72 12.01
N GLU A 347 -1.37 11.57 12.96
CA GLU A 347 -1.20 13.00 12.73
C GLU A 347 0.09 13.32 11.95
N PRO A 348 0.14 14.44 11.20
CA PRO A 348 1.34 14.89 10.49
C PRO A 348 2.61 14.99 11.37
N TRP A 349 2.49 15.42 12.62
CA TRP A 349 3.64 15.50 13.54
C TRP A 349 4.18 14.12 13.91
N ALA A 350 3.31 13.11 14.04
CA ALA A 350 3.73 11.74 14.35
C ALA A 350 4.48 11.11 13.17
N ALA A 351 4.13 11.48 11.94
CA ALA A 351 4.84 11.04 10.73
C ALA A 351 6.30 11.53 10.71
N VAL A 352 6.60 12.73 11.25
CA VAL A 352 7.98 13.22 11.43
C VAL A 352 8.76 12.27 12.34
N ILE A 353 8.17 11.85 13.47
CA ILE A 353 8.80 10.89 14.40
C ILE A 353 9.02 9.53 13.71
N CYS A 354 8.04 9.06 12.94
CA CYS A 354 8.15 7.82 12.18
C CYS A 354 9.37 7.84 11.27
N GLY A 355 9.52 8.89 10.45
CA GLY A 355 10.65 9.07 9.55
C GLY A 355 11.99 9.19 10.27
N PHE A 356 12.04 9.95 11.37
CA PHE A 356 13.25 10.09 12.19
C PHE A 356 13.73 8.72 12.71
N ILE A 357 12.84 7.92 13.29
CA ILE A 357 13.20 6.60 13.83
C ILE A 357 13.52 5.61 12.70
N ALA A 358 12.79 5.64 11.59
CA ALA A 358 13.05 4.78 10.44
C ALA A 358 14.48 4.93 9.89
N ALA A 359 15.03 6.15 9.86
CA ALA A 359 16.41 6.39 9.46
C ALA A 359 17.42 5.68 10.40
N TRP A 360 17.20 5.72 11.72
CA TRP A 360 18.04 5.02 12.69
C TRP A 360 17.91 3.51 12.60
N VAL A 361 16.70 3.01 12.34
CA VAL A 361 16.45 1.59 12.09
C VAL A 361 17.26 1.11 10.89
N LEU A 362 17.19 1.81 9.75
CA LEU A 362 17.98 1.49 8.56
C LEU A 362 19.49 1.49 8.86
N MET A 363 20.02 2.58 9.43
CA MET A 363 21.45 2.67 9.75
C MET A 363 21.91 1.57 10.71
N GLY A 364 21.07 1.23 11.71
CA GLY A 364 21.31 0.16 12.65
C GLY A 364 21.37 -1.22 11.99
N PHE A 365 20.41 -1.52 11.12
CA PHE A 365 20.39 -2.78 10.37
C PHE A 365 21.52 -2.86 9.34
N ASN A 366 21.93 -1.76 8.71
CA ASN A 366 23.11 -1.74 7.84
C ASN A 366 24.39 -2.08 8.61
N LYS A 367 24.56 -1.52 9.81
CA LYS A 367 25.69 -1.86 10.68
C LYS A 367 25.64 -3.31 11.16
N LEU A 368 24.44 -3.83 11.44
CA LEU A 368 24.25 -5.23 11.81
C LEU A 368 24.59 -6.17 10.65
N ALA A 369 24.17 -5.82 9.43
CA ALA A 369 24.50 -6.57 8.22
C ALA A 369 26.02 -6.72 8.03
N ASP A 370 26.76 -5.63 8.18
CA ASP A 370 28.22 -5.64 8.10
C ASP A 370 28.85 -6.51 9.19
N LYS A 371 28.34 -6.43 10.43
CA LYS A 371 28.84 -7.23 11.56
C LYS A 371 28.57 -8.73 11.36
N LEU A 372 27.41 -9.07 10.82
CA LEU A 372 26.99 -10.45 10.55
C LEU A 372 27.50 -10.99 9.21
N ARG A 373 28.25 -10.18 8.44
CA ARG A 373 28.75 -10.53 7.10
C ARG A 373 27.60 -10.92 6.15
N PHE A 374 26.48 -10.22 6.28
CA PHE A 374 25.32 -10.27 5.41
C PHE A 374 25.49 -9.26 4.27
N ASP A 375 25.28 -9.68 3.03
CA ASP A 375 25.43 -8.82 1.85
C ASP A 375 24.09 -8.65 1.13
N ASP A 376 23.50 -7.48 1.31
CA ASP A 376 22.36 -7.01 0.53
C ASP A 376 22.85 -5.85 -0.37
N PRO A 377 22.86 -6.01 -1.70
CA PRO A 377 23.34 -5.01 -2.64
C PRO A 377 22.67 -3.65 -2.54
N LEU A 378 21.39 -3.64 -2.18
CA LEU A 378 20.55 -2.45 -2.17
C LEU A 378 20.15 -2.04 -0.76
N GLU A 379 20.56 -2.79 0.26
CA GLU A 379 20.05 -2.66 1.63
C GLU A 379 18.53 -2.91 1.69
N ALA A 380 17.99 -3.70 0.75
CA ALA A 380 16.55 -3.87 0.58
C ALA A 380 15.92 -4.62 1.78
N ALA A 381 16.60 -5.62 2.33
CA ALA A 381 16.16 -6.31 3.55
C ALA A 381 16.17 -5.38 4.78
N GLN A 382 17.21 -4.57 4.93
CA GLN A 382 17.37 -3.61 6.03
C GLN A 382 16.31 -2.50 5.95
N LEU A 383 16.11 -1.96 4.75
CA LEU A 383 15.15 -0.90 4.48
C LEU A 383 13.73 -1.41 4.59
N HIS A 384 13.33 -2.36 3.75
CA HIS A 384 11.94 -2.79 3.69
C HIS A 384 11.56 -3.72 4.85
N GLY A 385 12.44 -4.64 5.23
CA GLY A 385 12.22 -5.53 6.38
C GLY A 385 12.32 -4.77 7.70
N GLY A 386 13.40 -4.01 7.91
CA GLY A 386 13.63 -3.25 9.14
C GLY A 386 12.67 -2.07 9.31
N CYS A 387 12.61 -1.15 8.35
CA CYS A 387 11.71 0.01 8.44
C CYS A 387 10.23 -0.40 8.32
N GLY A 388 9.91 -1.44 7.56
CA GLY A 388 8.55 -2.00 7.52
C GLY A 388 8.11 -2.55 8.89
N ALA A 389 8.99 -3.28 9.59
CA ALA A 389 8.73 -3.75 10.95
C ALA A 389 8.52 -2.59 11.92
N TRP A 390 9.36 -1.56 11.82
CA TRP A 390 9.15 -0.33 12.58
C TRP A 390 7.80 0.32 12.25
N GLY A 391 7.37 0.36 11.00
CA GLY A 391 6.08 0.92 10.60
C GLY A 391 4.89 0.26 11.31
N ILE A 392 4.86 -1.08 11.34
CA ILE A 392 3.79 -1.83 12.03
C ILE A 392 3.77 -1.48 13.53
N ILE A 393 4.94 -1.45 14.17
CA ILE A 393 5.06 -1.08 15.59
C ILE A 393 4.62 0.38 15.81
N PHE A 394 5.11 1.31 14.98
CA PHE A 394 4.79 2.73 15.03
C PHE A 394 3.27 2.96 14.93
N THR A 395 2.60 2.26 14.02
CA THR A 395 1.15 2.38 13.85
C THR A 395 0.41 1.96 15.11
N GLY A 396 0.80 0.86 15.76
CA GLY A 396 0.22 0.45 17.04
C GLY A 396 0.44 1.45 18.19
N LEU A 397 1.49 2.27 18.12
CA LEU A 397 1.84 3.26 19.15
C LEU A 397 1.16 4.63 18.93
N PHE A 398 0.95 5.04 17.67
CA PHE A 398 0.55 6.41 17.32
C PHE A 398 -0.78 6.53 16.58
N ALA A 399 -1.46 5.42 16.26
CA ALA A 399 -2.77 5.46 15.61
C ALA A 399 -3.78 6.23 16.47
N ASP A 400 -4.42 7.24 15.88
CA ASP A 400 -5.45 8.04 16.53
C ASP A 400 -6.83 7.43 16.29
N LYS A 401 -7.59 7.22 17.37
CA LYS A 401 -8.94 6.67 17.31
C LYS A 401 -9.85 7.47 16.38
N THR A 402 -9.67 8.77 16.27
CA THR A 402 -10.42 9.67 15.38
C THR A 402 -10.31 9.24 13.92
N TYR A 403 -9.20 8.62 13.53
CA TYR A 403 -8.92 8.20 12.16
C TYR A 403 -9.17 6.72 11.92
N VAL A 404 -9.09 5.91 12.98
CA VAL A 404 -9.43 4.48 12.94
C VAL A 404 -10.96 4.27 12.90
N TRP A 405 -11.72 5.10 13.61
CA TRP A 405 -13.18 4.99 13.78
C TRP A 405 -14.01 5.74 12.74
N ILE A 406 -13.42 6.16 11.61
CA ILE A 406 -14.23 6.74 10.53
C ILE A 406 -15.21 5.65 10.06
N PRO A 407 -16.53 5.85 10.17
CA PRO A 407 -17.52 4.82 9.88
C PRO A 407 -17.27 4.26 8.46
N ASN A 408 -16.77 3.02 8.41
CA ASN A 408 -16.29 2.32 7.20
C ASN A 408 -15.11 2.95 6.44
N PRO A 409 -13.86 2.55 6.69
CA PRO A 409 -12.77 2.78 5.75
C PRO A 409 -12.86 1.87 4.51
N LEU A 410 -13.68 0.82 4.56
CA LEU A 410 -13.82 -0.16 3.49
C LEU A 410 -15.29 -0.27 3.03
N PRO A 411 -15.60 -0.15 1.72
CA PRO A 411 -16.96 -0.20 1.20
C PRO A 411 -17.70 -1.55 1.37
N HIS A 412 -17.07 -2.56 2.00
CA HIS A 412 -17.57 -3.94 2.12
C HIS A 412 -17.91 -4.39 3.56
N ILE A 413 -17.92 -3.49 4.54
CA ILE A 413 -18.23 -3.86 5.92
C ILE A 413 -19.55 -3.21 6.32
N GLN A 414 -20.61 -3.99 6.44
CA GLN A 414 -21.69 -3.62 7.36
C GLN A 414 -21.40 -4.37 8.66
N ARG A 415 -21.11 -3.64 9.74
CA ARG A 415 -21.21 -4.22 11.08
C ARG A 415 -22.00 -3.32 12.01
N GLY A 416 -23.01 -3.95 12.60
CA GLY A 416 -23.95 -3.35 13.52
C GLY A 416 -23.32 -3.01 14.87
N ASN A 417 -23.91 -1.98 15.49
CA ASN A 417 -23.92 -1.62 16.89
C ASN A 417 -23.00 -2.42 17.82
N ILE A 418 -21.77 -1.93 18.00
CA ILE A 418 -21.03 -2.17 19.23
C ILE A 418 -21.42 -1.06 20.19
N LYS A 419 -22.25 -1.43 21.17
CA LYS A 419 -22.60 -0.59 22.32
C LYS A 419 -21.34 -0.19 23.08
N GLU A 420 -21.39 1.04 23.58
CA GLU A 420 -20.52 1.69 24.54
C GLU A 420 -19.75 0.74 25.46
N LEU A 421 -18.44 0.90 25.51
CA LEU A 421 -17.64 0.57 26.69
C LEU A 421 -16.90 1.86 27.11
N LYS A 422 -17.61 2.65 27.91
CA LYS A 422 -17.00 3.49 28.93
C LYS A 422 -16.73 2.58 30.13
N GLU A 423 -15.45 2.36 30.42
CA GLU A 423 -14.81 2.42 31.75
C GLU A 423 -13.33 2.08 31.61
#